data_AF-A0A534UKC6-F1
#
_entry.id   AF-A0A534UKC6-F1
#
_cell.length_a   1.000
_cell.length_b   1.000
_cell.length_c   1.000
_cell.angle_alpha   90.00
_cell.angle_beta   90.00
_cell.angle_gamma   90.00
#
_symmetry.space_group_name_H-M   'P 1'
#
loop_
_entity.id
_entity.type
_entity.pdbx_description
1 polymer ?
#
loop_
_entity_poly.entity_id
_entity_poly.type
_entity_poly.pdbx_seq_one_letter_code
_entity_poly.pdbx_strand_id
1 'polypeptide(L)'
;MTMKMIDLTMPIWEGAGYGEILPFTNSSVRLWEYMYYDKHGLRMTRMKLDGETGSPFMVPHQRMPFDPTPLQPNPKFSWTLDQIPLDRLILRDTVILDVRAPEQHEITVDEMDGAIKGADFRKRDEVLIRTGWGTRERAYELGLDYYKRTPSIHFDAAALLAKKMDEMGSGIFMTDCGLVNPPRVQGNNWFRGESPMIPQPKPWPSAEARERVLDLGAHRHGSPHASSYGALIRKSIAGCKCLVDCDKISKLRVKMIILPLLIKEGGASPCRFIAVEE
;
A
#
# COMPACT_ATOMS: atom_id res chain seq x y z
N MET A 1 0.52 -22.74 24.71
CA MET A 1 1.07 -22.26 23.42
C MET A 1 1.46 -20.82 23.60
N THR A 2 2.65 -20.41 23.13
CA THR A 2 3.16 -19.04 23.32
C THR A 2 2.74 -18.20 22.13
N MET A 3 1.97 -17.14 22.37
CA MET A 3 1.58 -16.16 21.34
C MET A 3 2.82 -15.48 20.75
N LYS A 4 2.98 -15.53 19.43
CA LYS A 4 4.09 -14.89 18.71
C LYS A 4 3.55 -13.70 17.91
N MET A 5 4.11 -12.53 18.15
CA MET A 5 3.81 -11.30 17.40
C MET A 5 4.89 -11.04 16.36
N ILE A 6 4.48 -10.75 15.13
CA ILE A 6 5.37 -10.52 13.99
C ILE A 6 5.06 -9.14 13.43
N ASP A 7 6.05 -8.26 13.47
CA ASP A 7 5.94 -6.91 12.90
C ASP A 7 6.14 -6.94 11.38
N LEU A 8 5.08 -6.61 10.65
CA LEU A 8 5.04 -6.57 9.19
C LEU A 8 5.20 -5.15 8.62
N THR A 9 5.60 -4.20 9.45
CA THR A 9 5.61 -2.78 9.08
C THR A 9 6.94 -2.37 8.46
N MET A 10 6.89 -1.80 7.25
CA MET A 10 8.03 -1.18 6.61
C MET A 10 8.48 0.03 7.44
N PRO A 11 9.78 0.16 7.75
CA PRO A 11 10.31 1.33 8.43
C PRO A 11 10.08 2.62 7.62
N ILE A 12 10.08 3.75 8.31
CA ILE A 12 10.03 5.10 7.71
C ILE A 12 11.41 5.73 7.88
N TRP A 13 11.98 6.25 6.80
CA TRP A 13 13.31 6.89 6.80
C TRP A 13 13.32 8.13 5.90
N GLU A 14 14.30 9.00 6.10
CA GLU A 14 14.51 10.21 5.30
C GLU A 14 14.60 9.85 3.80
N GLY A 15 13.83 10.52 2.96
CA GLY A 15 13.84 10.25 1.51
C GLY A 15 12.93 9.10 1.05
N ALA A 16 12.37 8.29 1.96
CA ALA A 16 11.38 7.27 1.60
C ALA A 16 10.09 7.91 1.05
N GLY A 17 9.40 7.28 0.09
CA GLY A 17 8.07 7.71 -0.35
C GLY A 17 7.88 7.76 -1.87
N TYR A 18 6.63 8.00 -2.28
CA TYR A 18 6.20 7.83 -3.67
C TYR A 18 6.53 8.99 -4.61
N GLY A 19 6.65 10.23 -4.12
CA GLY A 19 6.92 11.38 -5.00
C GLY A 19 8.26 11.34 -5.69
N GLU A 20 9.14 10.43 -5.24
CA GLU A 20 10.41 10.12 -5.86
C GLU A 20 10.28 9.26 -7.13
N ILE A 21 9.15 8.56 -7.29
CA ILE A 21 8.94 7.56 -8.34
C ILE A 21 7.60 7.72 -9.07
N LEU A 22 6.70 8.57 -8.60
CA LEU A 22 5.38 8.81 -9.18
C LEU A 22 5.12 10.32 -9.34
N PRO A 23 4.29 10.72 -10.34
CA PRO A 23 3.98 12.11 -10.69
C PRO A 23 3.03 12.80 -9.69
N PHE A 24 3.22 12.63 -8.39
CA PHE A 24 2.29 13.13 -7.38
C PHE A 24 2.93 14.20 -6.50
N THR A 25 2.11 15.05 -5.89
CA THR A 25 2.49 15.99 -4.83
C THR A 25 2.97 15.32 -3.54
N ASN A 26 3.03 13.99 -3.54
CA ASN A 26 3.41 13.10 -2.45
C ASN A 26 4.92 13.15 -2.19
N SER A 27 5.46 14.24 -1.62
CA SER A 27 6.90 14.38 -1.39
C SER A 27 7.50 13.25 -0.53
N SER A 28 8.78 12.94 -0.70
CA SER A 28 9.45 12.01 0.21
C SER A 28 9.41 12.47 1.67
N VAL A 29 9.60 11.51 2.58
CA VAL A 29 9.71 11.73 4.02
C VAL A 29 10.82 12.72 4.31
N ARG A 30 10.52 13.63 5.24
CA ARG A 30 11.48 14.61 5.75
C ARG A 30 11.42 14.69 7.26
N LEU A 31 12.59 14.73 7.88
CA LEU A 31 12.80 14.83 9.32
C LEU A 31 13.63 16.09 9.58
N TRP A 32 13.10 17.00 10.38
CA TRP A 32 13.80 18.23 10.78
C TRP A 32 13.85 18.34 12.29
N GLU A 33 15.05 18.30 12.84
CA GLU A 33 15.26 18.62 14.25
C GLU A 33 15.21 20.14 14.44
N TYR A 34 14.39 20.60 15.38
CA TYR A 34 14.24 22.04 15.65
C TYR A 34 14.37 22.38 17.13
N MET A 35 14.44 21.38 18.02
CA MET A 35 14.90 21.54 19.40
C MET A 35 15.92 20.46 19.72
N TYR A 36 16.97 20.88 20.40
CA TYR A 36 18.16 20.09 20.76
C TYR A 36 18.33 20.09 22.27
N TYR A 37 18.74 18.95 22.84
CA TYR A 37 18.89 18.79 24.30
C TYR A 37 19.84 19.81 24.93
N ASP A 38 20.99 20.03 24.33
CA ASP A 38 22.05 20.94 24.81
C ASP A 38 21.61 22.40 24.88
N LYS A 39 20.67 22.81 24.01
CA LYS A 39 20.17 24.19 23.93
C LYS A 39 18.82 24.41 24.60
N HIS A 40 17.95 23.40 24.59
CA HIS A 40 16.54 23.56 24.95
C HIS A 40 16.10 22.67 26.12
N GLY A 41 16.96 21.77 26.61
CA GLY A 41 16.60 20.79 27.65
C GLY A 41 15.68 19.66 27.18
N LEU A 42 15.31 19.64 25.90
CA LEU A 42 14.51 18.59 25.27
C LEU A 42 14.78 18.51 23.76
N ARG A 43 14.52 17.35 23.15
CA ARG A 43 14.73 17.09 21.72
C ARG A 43 13.40 16.96 20.99
N MET A 44 13.21 17.72 19.92
CA MET A 44 11.99 17.68 19.09
C MET A 44 12.33 17.59 17.61
N THR A 45 11.63 16.67 16.94
CA THR A 45 11.72 16.45 15.49
C THR A 45 10.36 16.71 14.87
N ARG A 46 10.34 17.55 13.83
CA ARG A 46 9.19 17.70 12.93
C ARG A 46 9.32 16.67 11.82
N MET A 47 8.23 15.98 11.51
CA MET A 47 8.18 15.01 10.42
C MET A 47 7.18 15.48 9.36
N LYS A 48 7.55 15.36 8.08
CA LYS A 48 6.60 15.37 6.97
C LYS A 48 6.44 13.93 6.48
N LEU A 49 5.22 13.44 6.56
CA LEU A 49 4.80 12.12 6.11
C LEU A 49 3.60 12.29 5.19
N ASP A 50 3.47 11.40 4.22
CA ASP A 50 2.26 11.29 3.41
C ASP A 50 1.39 10.13 3.85
N GLY A 51 0.12 10.17 3.46
CA GLY A 51 -0.83 9.08 3.75
C GLY A 51 -0.40 7.72 3.19
N GLU A 52 0.43 7.74 2.14
CA GLU A 52 0.96 6.52 1.52
C GLU A 52 2.40 6.16 1.94
N THR A 53 2.98 6.82 2.96
CA THR A 53 4.35 6.53 3.41
C THR A 53 4.47 5.17 4.12
N GLY A 54 5.56 4.43 3.87
CA GLY A 54 5.87 3.17 4.56
C GLY A 54 4.92 2.05 4.15
N SER A 55 4.33 1.34 5.11
CA SER A 55 3.18 0.45 4.91
C SER A 55 1.88 1.25 5.13
N PRO A 56 1.17 1.67 4.08
CA PRO A 56 0.00 2.50 4.27
C PRO A 56 -1.29 1.69 4.42
N PHE A 57 -2.23 2.26 5.14
CA PHE A 57 -3.64 1.87 5.17
C PHE A 57 -4.45 2.92 4.43
N MET A 58 -5.03 2.54 3.29
CA MET A 58 -5.63 3.49 2.35
C MET A 58 -7.09 3.14 2.11
N VAL A 59 -8.00 4.05 2.46
CA VAL A 59 -9.46 3.87 2.23
C VAL A 59 -9.83 4.26 0.79
N PRO A 60 -11.05 4.00 0.30
CA PRO A 60 -11.47 4.44 -1.03
C PRO A 60 -11.35 5.95 -1.27
N HIS A 61 -11.51 6.78 -0.23
CA HIS A 61 -11.43 8.24 -0.28
C HIS A 61 -10.01 8.76 0.02
N GLN A 62 -9.00 8.31 -0.73
CA GLN A 62 -7.58 8.56 -0.40
C GLN A 62 -7.15 10.02 -0.34
N ARG A 63 -7.85 10.91 -1.04
CA ARG A 63 -7.53 12.35 -1.10
C ARG A 63 -8.14 13.15 0.06
N MET A 64 -8.90 12.51 0.94
CA MET A 64 -9.41 13.13 2.15
C MET A 64 -8.26 13.53 3.09
N PRO A 65 -8.37 14.68 3.78
CA PRO A 65 -9.56 15.54 3.91
C PRO A 65 -9.71 16.59 2.78
N PHE A 66 -8.86 16.60 1.77
CA PHE A 66 -8.81 17.66 0.76
C PHE A 66 -9.83 17.47 -0.36
N ASP A 67 -10.10 16.24 -0.75
CA ASP A 67 -11.07 15.90 -1.79
C ASP A 67 -11.82 14.60 -1.41
N PRO A 68 -13.16 14.66 -1.24
CA PRO A 68 -13.99 13.51 -0.88
C PRO A 68 -14.28 12.58 -2.05
N THR A 69 -13.82 12.88 -3.26
CA THR A 69 -14.06 12.03 -4.43
C THR A 69 -13.30 10.71 -4.28
N PRO A 70 -14.00 9.55 -4.23
CA PRO A 70 -13.34 8.26 -4.07
C PRO A 70 -12.50 7.92 -5.29
N LEU A 71 -11.47 7.09 -5.09
CA LEU A 71 -10.58 6.65 -6.16
C LEU A 71 -11.31 5.84 -7.24
N GLN A 72 -12.43 5.19 -6.88
CA GLN A 72 -13.33 4.46 -7.78
C GLN A 72 -14.79 4.82 -7.47
N PRO A 73 -15.66 4.87 -8.49
CA PRO A 73 -17.07 5.20 -8.27
C PRO A 73 -17.79 4.11 -7.47
N ASN A 74 -18.71 4.54 -6.60
CA ASN A 74 -19.57 3.68 -5.79
C ASN A 74 -18.76 2.62 -5.00
N PRO A 75 -17.84 3.03 -4.11
CA PRO A 75 -17.17 2.09 -3.24
C PRO A 75 -18.16 1.45 -2.27
N LYS A 76 -17.93 0.19 -1.92
CA LYS A 76 -18.76 -0.55 -0.95
C LYS A 76 -18.71 0.09 0.44
N PHE A 77 -17.57 0.69 0.79
CA PHE A 77 -17.33 1.38 2.05
C PHE A 77 -16.91 2.83 1.77
N SER A 78 -17.40 3.77 2.57
CA SER A 78 -17.08 5.20 2.45
C SER A 78 -16.59 5.81 3.77
N TRP A 79 -16.01 4.98 4.64
CA TRP A 79 -15.43 5.46 5.90
C TRP A 79 -14.11 6.20 5.67
N THR A 80 -13.93 7.30 6.39
CA THR A 80 -12.61 7.90 6.63
C THR A 80 -11.91 7.20 7.80
N LEU A 81 -10.61 7.43 7.96
CA LEU A 81 -9.78 6.74 8.96
C LEU A 81 -10.34 6.83 10.39
N ASP A 82 -10.90 7.98 10.76
CA ASP A 82 -11.50 8.24 12.07
C ASP A 82 -12.89 7.63 12.29
N GLN A 83 -13.49 7.04 11.25
CA GLN A 83 -14.82 6.42 11.29
C GLN A 83 -14.77 4.89 11.34
N ILE A 84 -13.61 4.28 11.09
CA ILE A 84 -13.49 2.82 11.04
C ILE A 84 -13.62 2.25 12.46
N PRO A 85 -14.57 1.33 12.69
CA PRO A 85 -14.71 0.69 14.00
C PRO A 85 -13.44 -0.10 14.40
N LEU A 86 -13.02 0.03 15.65
CA LEU A 86 -11.78 -0.60 16.14
C LEU A 86 -11.81 -2.14 16.06
N ASP A 87 -12.98 -2.76 16.21
CA ASP A 87 -13.18 -4.20 16.06
C ASP A 87 -13.00 -4.72 14.62
N ARG A 88 -12.89 -3.80 13.64
CA ARG A 88 -12.47 -4.07 12.26
C ARG A 88 -10.96 -4.02 12.05
N LEU A 89 -10.19 -3.67 13.08
CA LEU A 89 -8.75 -3.44 12.99
C LEU A 89 -7.93 -4.31 13.96
N ILE A 90 -8.54 -4.78 15.05
CA ILE A 90 -7.85 -5.54 16.10
C ILE A 90 -8.19 -7.03 16.02
N LEU A 91 -7.15 -7.87 16.05
CA LEU A 91 -7.24 -9.34 16.09
C LEU A 91 -8.14 -9.95 14.99
N ARG A 92 -8.06 -9.37 13.79
CA ARG A 92 -8.84 -9.77 12.62
C ARG A 92 -8.34 -11.09 12.06
N ASP A 93 -9.20 -12.10 12.01
CA ASP A 93 -8.87 -13.34 11.31
C ASP A 93 -8.49 -13.01 9.88
N THR A 94 -7.34 -13.53 9.43
CA THR A 94 -6.74 -13.20 8.14
C THR A 94 -6.24 -14.47 7.49
N VAL A 95 -6.67 -14.71 6.25
CA VAL A 95 -6.13 -15.76 5.40
C VAL A 95 -4.91 -15.24 4.65
N ILE A 96 -3.89 -16.08 4.54
CA ILE A 96 -2.71 -15.79 3.73
C ILE A 96 -2.84 -16.54 2.41
N LEU A 97 -2.90 -15.79 1.33
CA LEU A 97 -2.80 -16.30 -0.04
C LEU A 97 -1.33 -16.29 -0.43
N ASP A 98 -0.70 -17.46 -0.43
CA ASP A 98 0.70 -17.60 -0.79
C ASP A 98 0.85 -17.63 -2.32
N VAL A 99 1.33 -16.53 -2.89
CA VAL A 99 1.51 -16.33 -4.34
C VAL A 99 2.93 -15.87 -4.60
N ARG A 100 3.88 -16.79 -4.55
CA ARG A 100 5.31 -16.47 -4.75
C ARG A 100 5.54 -15.88 -6.11
N ALA A 101 6.09 -14.67 -6.13
CA ALA A 101 6.29 -13.90 -7.34
C ALA A 101 7.72 -13.33 -7.36
N PRO A 102 8.52 -13.62 -8.40
CA PRO A 102 9.83 -13.00 -8.54
C PRO A 102 9.70 -11.52 -8.88
N GLU A 103 10.84 -10.83 -8.84
CA GLU A 103 10.94 -9.42 -9.21
C GLU A 103 10.19 -9.08 -10.51
N GLN A 104 9.40 -8.00 -10.49
CA GLN A 104 8.61 -7.48 -11.62
C GLN A 104 7.59 -8.45 -12.23
N HIS A 105 7.37 -9.62 -11.62
CA HIS A 105 6.32 -10.54 -12.06
C HIS A 105 4.95 -9.92 -11.87
N GLU A 106 4.07 -10.15 -12.83
CA GLU A 106 2.69 -9.75 -12.74
C GLU A 106 1.84 -10.99 -12.48
N ILE A 107 1.29 -11.07 -11.26
CA ILE A 107 0.49 -12.19 -10.80
C ILE A 107 -0.75 -12.33 -11.70
N THR A 108 -0.84 -13.50 -12.32
CA THR A 108 -1.88 -13.87 -13.27
C THR A 108 -3.16 -14.33 -12.57
N VAL A 109 -4.24 -14.45 -13.34
CA VAL A 109 -5.53 -14.95 -12.82
C VAL A 109 -5.43 -16.39 -12.34
N ASP A 110 -4.66 -17.25 -13.03
CA ASP A 110 -4.51 -18.66 -12.69
C ASP A 110 -3.71 -18.84 -11.39
N GLU A 111 -2.65 -18.05 -11.19
CA GLU A 111 -1.88 -18.05 -9.94
C GLU A 111 -2.73 -17.58 -8.75
N MET A 112 -3.54 -16.53 -8.96
CA MET A 112 -4.46 -16.03 -7.94
C MET A 112 -5.56 -17.05 -7.60
N ASP A 113 -6.17 -17.65 -8.61
CA ASP A 113 -7.19 -18.69 -8.44
C ASP A 113 -6.63 -19.91 -7.73
N GLY A 114 -5.42 -20.34 -8.11
CA GLY A 114 -4.68 -21.41 -7.44
C GLY A 114 -4.46 -21.13 -5.96
N ALA A 115 -4.01 -19.92 -5.61
CA ALA A 115 -3.80 -19.54 -4.22
C ALA A 115 -5.12 -19.42 -3.42
N ILE A 116 -6.19 -18.91 -4.04
CA ILE A 116 -7.53 -18.87 -3.41
C ILE A 116 -8.03 -20.29 -3.11
N LYS A 117 -7.89 -21.22 -4.06
CA LYS A 117 -8.32 -22.62 -3.91
C LYS A 117 -7.47 -23.41 -2.92
N GLY A 118 -6.17 -23.12 -2.87
CA GLY A 118 -5.23 -23.75 -1.95
C GLY A 118 -5.32 -23.22 -0.51
N ALA A 119 -5.96 -22.08 -0.29
CA ALA A 119 -6.09 -21.48 1.03
C ALA A 119 -7.35 -21.93 1.78
N ASP A 120 -7.24 -22.06 3.10
CA ASP A 120 -8.38 -22.18 3.99
C ASP A 120 -9.02 -20.78 4.20
N PHE A 121 -9.71 -20.28 3.18
CA PHE A 121 -10.39 -18.99 3.19
C PHE A 121 -11.80 -19.13 3.78
N ARG A 122 -12.02 -18.54 4.96
CA ARG A 122 -13.28 -18.59 5.71
C ARG A 122 -14.02 -17.25 5.67
N LYS A 123 -15.30 -17.29 6.00
CA LYS A 123 -16.14 -16.09 6.02
C LYS A 123 -15.60 -15.08 7.03
N ARG A 124 -15.56 -13.82 6.61
CA ARG A 124 -15.09 -12.64 7.36
C ARG A 124 -13.59 -12.59 7.64
N ASP A 125 -12.81 -13.47 7.03
CA ASP A 125 -11.36 -13.29 7.02
C ASP A 125 -11.00 -12.05 6.22
N GLU A 126 -9.98 -11.32 6.67
CA GLU A 126 -9.24 -10.39 5.82
C GLU A 126 -8.23 -11.15 4.97
N VAL A 127 -7.64 -10.49 3.96
CA VAL A 127 -6.74 -11.17 3.01
C VAL A 127 -5.35 -10.55 3.05
N LEU A 128 -4.32 -11.39 3.19
CA LEU A 128 -2.92 -11.04 2.95
C LEU A 128 -2.37 -11.86 1.77
N ILE A 129 -1.96 -11.19 0.69
CA ILE A 129 -1.19 -11.82 -0.38
C ILE A 129 0.29 -11.77 -0.02
N ARG A 130 0.91 -12.94 0.12
CA ARG A 130 2.34 -13.09 0.40
C ARG A 130 3.08 -13.49 -0.88
N THR A 131 3.96 -12.61 -1.36
CA THR A 131 4.77 -12.86 -2.55
C THR A 131 6.21 -13.25 -2.24
N GLY A 132 6.70 -12.90 -1.04
CA GLY A 132 8.13 -12.98 -0.70
C GLY A 132 8.91 -11.74 -1.15
N TRP A 133 8.22 -10.70 -1.63
CA TRP A 133 8.85 -9.45 -2.04
C TRP A 133 9.26 -8.58 -0.84
N GLY A 134 8.41 -8.50 0.18
CA GLY A 134 8.61 -7.53 1.24
C GLY A 134 9.60 -8.00 2.29
N THR A 135 10.78 -7.40 2.34
CA THR A 135 11.69 -7.47 3.48
C THR A 135 12.25 -6.10 3.81
N ARG A 136 12.57 -5.86 5.09
CA ARG A 136 13.20 -4.60 5.52
C ARG A 136 14.56 -4.38 4.87
N GLU A 137 15.35 -5.44 4.80
CA GLU A 137 16.67 -5.46 4.17
C GLU A 137 16.58 -5.02 2.70
N ARG A 138 15.69 -5.65 1.91
CA ARG A 138 15.48 -5.30 0.51
C ARG A 138 14.97 -3.87 0.34
N ALA A 139 14.09 -3.40 1.22
CA ALA A 139 13.60 -2.03 1.20
C ALA A 139 14.73 -1.01 1.43
N TYR A 140 15.65 -1.28 2.35
CA TYR A 140 16.81 -0.43 2.58
C TYR A 140 17.83 -0.48 1.44
N GLU A 141 18.15 -1.67 0.94
CA GLU A 141 19.14 -1.86 -0.13
C GLU A 141 18.71 -1.22 -1.45
N LEU A 142 17.43 -1.37 -1.82
CA LEU A 142 16.91 -0.85 -3.09
C LEU A 142 16.45 0.60 -2.99
N GLY A 143 16.15 1.09 -1.78
CA GLY A 143 15.54 2.39 -1.58
C GLY A 143 14.31 2.58 -2.47
N LEU A 144 14.36 3.55 -3.37
CA LEU A 144 13.26 3.89 -4.27
C LEU A 144 12.98 2.82 -5.34
N ASP A 145 13.99 2.05 -5.73
CA ASP A 145 13.82 1.01 -6.73
C ASP A 145 13.04 -0.20 -6.19
N TYR A 146 12.86 -0.30 -4.87
CA TYR A 146 11.99 -1.28 -4.23
C TYR A 146 10.59 -1.30 -4.85
N TYR A 147 10.03 -0.12 -5.09
CA TYR A 147 8.71 0.03 -5.68
C TYR A 147 8.68 -0.18 -7.19
N LYS A 148 9.78 0.10 -7.90
CA LYS A 148 9.86 -0.07 -9.36
C LYS A 148 10.06 -1.53 -9.76
N ARG A 149 10.67 -2.30 -8.86
CA ARG A 149 11.06 -3.71 -9.05
C ARG A 149 10.08 -4.70 -8.42
N THR A 150 9.13 -4.21 -7.62
CA THR A 150 8.10 -5.06 -7.00
C THR A 150 7.32 -5.89 -8.02
N PRO A 151 6.91 -7.12 -7.65
CA PRO A 151 5.79 -7.78 -8.30
C PRO A 151 4.53 -6.93 -8.22
N SER A 152 3.57 -7.24 -9.08
CA SER A 152 2.28 -6.57 -9.17
C SER A 152 1.16 -7.58 -9.44
N ILE A 153 -0.09 -7.12 -9.48
CA ILE A 153 -1.26 -7.97 -9.70
C ILE A 153 -1.90 -7.59 -11.03
N HIS A 154 -2.14 -8.57 -11.91
CA HIS A 154 -2.92 -8.36 -13.13
C HIS A 154 -4.35 -7.92 -12.79
N PHE A 155 -4.96 -7.09 -13.64
CA PHE A 155 -6.33 -6.58 -13.40
C PHE A 155 -7.33 -7.72 -13.18
N ASP A 156 -7.32 -8.75 -14.03
CA ASP A 156 -8.25 -9.88 -13.91
C ASP A 156 -8.03 -10.70 -12.64
N ALA A 157 -6.78 -10.84 -12.20
CA ALA A 157 -6.45 -11.47 -10.92
C ALA A 157 -6.98 -10.66 -9.74
N ALA A 158 -6.81 -9.34 -9.77
CA ALA A 158 -7.35 -8.43 -8.77
C ALA A 158 -8.88 -8.42 -8.76
N ALA A 159 -9.52 -8.50 -9.93
CA ALA A 159 -10.98 -8.58 -10.05
C ALA A 159 -11.53 -9.91 -9.51
N LEU A 160 -10.86 -11.03 -9.79
CA LEU A 160 -11.17 -12.34 -9.22
C LEU A 160 -11.09 -12.30 -7.68
N LEU A 161 -9.99 -11.76 -7.14
CA LEU A 161 -9.81 -11.64 -5.70
C LEU A 161 -10.88 -10.71 -5.08
N ALA A 162 -11.16 -9.56 -5.70
CA ALA A 162 -12.17 -8.63 -5.22
C ALA A 162 -13.56 -9.28 -5.14
N LYS A 163 -13.92 -10.09 -6.15
CA LYS A 163 -15.16 -10.88 -6.15
C LYS A 163 -15.16 -11.87 -4.99
N LYS A 164 -14.07 -12.63 -4.81
CA LYS A 164 -13.96 -13.59 -3.71
C LYS A 164 -14.04 -12.92 -2.34
N MET A 165 -13.35 -11.81 -2.14
CA MET A 165 -13.42 -11.00 -0.92
C MET A 165 -14.85 -10.55 -0.63
N ASP A 166 -15.59 -10.10 -1.64
CA ASP A 166 -16.99 -9.69 -1.49
C ASP A 166 -17.88 -10.86 -1.05
N GLU A 167 -17.72 -12.04 -1.67
CA GLU A 167 -18.41 -13.29 -1.31
C GLU A 167 -18.11 -13.75 0.12
N MET A 168 -16.85 -13.64 0.55
CA MET A 168 -16.40 -14.06 1.88
C MET A 168 -16.68 -13.00 2.95
N GLY A 169 -17.04 -11.77 2.56
CA GLY A 169 -17.27 -10.67 3.49
C GLY A 169 -15.98 -10.08 4.08
N SER A 170 -14.87 -10.18 3.34
CA SER A 170 -13.59 -9.52 3.65
C SER A 170 -13.71 -8.01 3.46
N GLY A 171 -13.07 -7.24 4.33
CA GLY A 171 -13.03 -5.79 4.29
C GLY A 171 -11.65 -5.22 4.02
N ILE A 172 -10.57 -5.97 4.22
CA ILE A 172 -9.20 -5.46 4.12
C ILE A 172 -8.38 -6.41 3.25
N PHE A 173 -7.71 -5.82 2.26
CA PHE A 173 -6.70 -6.48 1.45
C PHE A 173 -5.32 -5.94 1.83
N MET A 174 -4.36 -6.85 2.01
CA MET A 174 -2.97 -6.57 2.34
C MET A 174 -2.04 -7.30 1.36
N THR A 175 -0.87 -6.70 1.07
CA THR A 175 0.18 -7.36 0.29
C THR A 175 1.57 -6.85 0.68
N ASP A 176 2.57 -7.70 0.49
CA ASP A 176 3.99 -7.34 0.59
C ASP A 176 4.56 -6.70 -0.69
N CYS A 177 3.77 -6.57 -1.76
CA CYS A 177 4.15 -5.79 -2.94
C CYS A 177 4.35 -4.30 -2.60
N GLY A 178 5.36 -3.68 -3.22
CA GLY A 178 5.58 -2.24 -3.18
C GLY A 178 4.45 -1.44 -3.86
N LEU A 179 3.90 -1.99 -4.94
CA LEU A 179 2.78 -1.45 -5.72
C LEU A 179 1.82 -2.59 -6.10
N VAL A 180 0.52 -2.31 -6.12
CA VAL A 180 -0.50 -3.31 -6.50
C VAL A 180 -0.71 -3.32 -8.00
N ASN A 181 -0.73 -2.13 -8.60
CA ASN A 181 -0.85 -1.95 -10.03
C ASN A 181 0.47 -2.31 -10.73
N PRO A 182 0.41 -2.90 -11.93
CA PRO A 182 1.59 -3.09 -12.75
C PRO A 182 2.12 -1.73 -13.24
N PRO A 183 3.41 -1.64 -13.64
CA PRO A 183 4.00 -0.37 -14.00
C PRO A 183 3.34 0.37 -15.17
N ARG A 184 2.76 -0.38 -16.13
CA ARG A 184 1.96 0.21 -17.24
C ARG A 184 0.70 0.93 -16.76
N VAL A 185 0.24 0.64 -15.54
CA VAL A 185 -0.88 1.33 -14.89
C VAL A 185 -0.34 2.40 -13.95
N GLN A 186 0.52 2.01 -13.00
CA GLN A 186 1.10 2.90 -12.00
C GLN A 186 2.56 3.19 -12.34
N GLY A 187 2.80 4.37 -12.92
CA GLY A 187 4.12 4.77 -13.42
C GLY A 187 4.20 4.95 -14.94
N ASN A 188 3.10 4.68 -15.66
CA ASN A 188 2.97 4.85 -17.11
C ASN A 188 3.58 6.18 -17.59
N ASN A 189 3.19 7.27 -16.96
CA ASN A 189 3.58 8.60 -17.42
C ASN A 189 4.94 9.09 -16.92
N TRP A 190 5.69 8.24 -16.21
CA TRP A 190 6.94 8.63 -15.54
C TRP A 190 8.12 7.73 -15.90
N PHE A 191 8.01 6.43 -15.68
CA PHE A 191 9.16 5.53 -15.79
C PHE A 191 8.95 4.30 -16.67
N ARG A 192 7.72 3.96 -17.10
CA ARG A 192 7.45 2.70 -17.81
C ARG A 192 6.32 2.70 -18.86
N GLY A 193 5.72 3.85 -19.19
CA GLY A 193 4.71 3.91 -20.25
C GLY A 193 5.27 4.12 -21.65
N GLU A 194 4.40 4.44 -22.60
CA GLU A 194 4.72 4.54 -24.03
C GLU A 194 5.83 5.56 -24.36
N SER A 195 6.02 6.57 -23.50
CA SER A 195 7.07 7.58 -23.62
C SER A 195 7.83 7.72 -22.29
N PRO A 196 8.71 6.77 -21.93
CA PRO A 196 9.45 6.85 -20.68
C PRO A 196 10.49 7.99 -20.75
N MET A 197 10.62 8.76 -19.68
CA MET A 197 11.63 9.82 -19.61
C MET A 197 12.96 9.26 -19.11
N ILE A 198 14.02 9.41 -19.92
CA ILE A 198 15.38 8.98 -19.60
C ILE A 198 16.35 10.16 -19.88
N PRO A 199 17.04 10.70 -18.85
CA PRO A 199 16.92 10.34 -17.44
C PRO A 199 15.53 10.68 -16.87
N GLN A 200 15.15 10.04 -15.76
CA GLN A 200 13.90 10.38 -15.08
C GLN A 200 13.96 11.85 -14.61
N PRO A 201 12.85 12.60 -14.68
CA PRO A 201 12.80 13.94 -14.13
C PRO A 201 13.09 13.87 -12.63
N LYS A 202 13.63 14.96 -12.09
CA LYS A 202 13.74 15.08 -10.65
C LYS A 202 12.33 14.98 -10.02
N PRO A 203 12.25 14.43 -8.82
CA PRO A 203 10.96 14.19 -8.18
C PRO A 203 10.36 15.42 -7.51
N TRP A 204 9.11 15.31 -7.09
CA TRP A 204 8.43 16.42 -6.41
C TRP A 204 9.19 16.83 -5.14
N PRO A 205 9.44 18.14 -4.90
CA PRO A 205 8.79 19.31 -5.52
C PRO A 205 9.62 20.02 -6.60
N SER A 206 10.43 19.31 -7.40
CA SER A 206 11.26 19.93 -8.44
C SER A 206 10.45 20.63 -9.54
N ALA A 207 11.11 21.47 -10.33
CA ALA A 207 10.48 22.15 -11.47
C ALA A 207 10.01 21.14 -12.53
N GLU A 208 10.84 20.15 -12.83
CA GLU A 208 10.55 19.08 -13.79
C GLU A 208 9.31 18.27 -13.37
N ALA A 209 9.17 17.98 -12.07
CA ALA A 209 7.98 17.32 -11.55
C ALA A 209 6.71 18.18 -11.70
N ARG A 210 6.82 19.50 -11.46
CA ARG A 210 5.70 20.45 -11.59
C ARG A 210 5.22 20.59 -13.03
N GLU A 211 6.15 20.79 -13.97
CA GLU A 211 5.84 20.91 -15.40
C GLU A 211 5.14 19.64 -15.90
N ARG A 212 5.66 18.47 -15.54
CA ARG A 212 5.05 17.22 -15.97
C ARG A 212 3.65 17.00 -15.37
N VAL A 213 3.38 17.43 -14.14
CA VAL A 213 2.02 17.40 -13.57
C VAL A 213 1.07 18.30 -14.37
N LEU A 214 1.54 19.45 -14.87
CA LEU A 214 0.75 20.33 -15.73
C LEU A 214 0.46 19.66 -17.08
N ASP A 215 1.47 19.07 -17.72
CA ASP A 215 1.33 18.37 -19.01
C ASP A 215 0.32 17.23 -18.97
N LEU A 216 0.28 16.50 -17.86
CA LEU A 216 -0.62 15.35 -17.70
C LEU A 216 -2.08 15.74 -17.49
N GLY A 217 -2.35 17.01 -17.16
CA GLY A 217 -3.66 17.47 -16.72
C GLY A 217 -3.99 16.89 -15.35
N ALA A 218 -4.10 17.74 -14.33
CA ALA A 218 -4.07 17.42 -12.90
C ALA A 218 -5.09 16.37 -12.35
N HIS A 219 -5.94 15.76 -13.17
CA HIS A 219 -7.14 15.04 -12.71
C HIS A 219 -7.46 13.71 -13.41
N ARG A 220 -6.60 13.17 -14.28
CA ARG A 220 -6.86 11.85 -14.89
C ARG A 220 -5.84 10.83 -14.39
N HIS A 221 -6.35 9.65 -14.00
CA HIS A 221 -5.50 8.47 -13.88
C HIS A 221 -4.79 8.31 -15.23
N GLY A 222 -3.48 8.47 -15.23
CA GLY A 222 -2.70 8.70 -16.44
C GLY A 222 -2.52 7.48 -17.36
N SER A 223 -3.10 6.35 -16.99
CA SER A 223 -3.01 5.09 -17.73
C SER A 223 -4.33 4.81 -18.44
N PRO A 224 -4.29 4.36 -19.71
CA PRO A 224 -5.47 3.84 -20.41
C PRO A 224 -5.87 2.44 -19.90
N HIS A 225 -5.00 1.75 -19.19
CA HIS A 225 -5.25 0.41 -18.64
C HIS A 225 -6.04 0.46 -17.33
N ALA A 226 -6.83 -0.58 -17.09
CA ALA A 226 -7.63 -0.73 -15.88
C ALA A 226 -6.75 -0.90 -14.63
N SER A 227 -7.21 -0.34 -13.50
CA SER A 227 -6.47 -0.33 -12.24
C SER A 227 -6.79 -1.59 -11.41
N SER A 228 -5.80 -2.46 -11.24
CA SER A 228 -5.85 -3.63 -10.33
C SER A 228 -6.16 -3.19 -8.89
N TYR A 229 -5.50 -2.13 -8.42
CA TYR A 229 -5.81 -1.54 -7.12
C TYR A 229 -7.25 -1.01 -7.07
N GLY A 230 -7.72 -0.40 -8.16
CA GLY A 230 -9.09 0.07 -8.30
C GLY A 230 -10.13 -1.05 -8.15
N ALA A 231 -9.88 -2.22 -8.76
CA ALA A 231 -10.74 -3.39 -8.67
C ALA A 231 -10.93 -3.86 -7.21
N LEU A 232 -9.82 -3.90 -6.45
CA LEU A 232 -9.82 -4.32 -5.04
C LEU A 232 -10.44 -3.25 -4.13
N ILE A 233 -9.97 -2.00 -4.22
CA ILE A 233 -10.35 -0.95 -3.27
C ILE A 233 -11.84 -0.63 -3.31
N ARG A 234 -12.50 -0.81 -4.46
CA ARG A 234 -13.94 -0.62 -4.60
C ARG A 234 -14.76 -1.56 -3.70
N LYS A 235 -14.21 -2.70 -3.31
CA LYS A 235 -14.89 -3.73 -2.50
C LYS A 235 -14.40 -3.81 -1.05
N SER A 236 -13.35 -3.07 -0.70
CA SER A 236 -12.72 -3.11 0.62
C SER A 236 -12.91 -1.82 1.40
N ILE A 237 -12.88 -1.90 2.73
CA ILE A 237 -12.64 -0.78 3.64
C ILE A 237 -11.28 -0.15 3.32
N ALA A 238 -10.25 -0.98 3.10
CA ALA A 238 -8.93 -0.48 2.77
C ALA A 238 -8.07 -1.47 1.97
N GLY A 239 -7.17 -0.89 1.19
CA GLY A 239 -6.05 -1.58 0.56
C GLY A 239 -4.76 -1.21 1.30
N CYS A 240 -3.96 -2.23 1.58
CA CYS A 240 -2.68 -2.10 2.26
C CYS A 240 -1.61 -2.76 1.40
N LYS A 241 -0.49 -2.08 1.26
CA LYS A 241 0.67 -2.56 0.48
C LYS A 241 1.91 -2.40 1.34
N CYS A 242 3.07 -2.79 0.81
CA CYS A 242 4.33 -2.49 1.45
C CYS A 242 4.49 -3.15 2.82
N LEU A 243 3.77 -4.24 3.09
CA LEU A 243 4.09 -5.08 4.25
C LEU A 243 5.46 -5.74 4.03
N VAL A 244 6.18 -6.01 5.10
CA VAL A 244 7.50 -6.63 5.06
C VAL A 244 7.58 -7.82 6.00
N ASP A 245 8.54 -8.70 5.74
CA ASP A 245 8.84 -9.88 6.55
C ASP A 245 7.65 -10.83 6.74
N CYS A 246 6.71 -10.87 5.78
CA CYS A 246 5.58 -11.81 5.75
C CYS A 246 6.02 -13.28 5.77
N ASP A 247 7.28 -13.56 5.42
CA ASP A 247 7.89 -14.89 5.51
C ASP A 247 8.22 -15.35 6.94
N LYS A 248 8.18 -14.44 7.91
CA LYS A 248 8.28 -14.81 9.33
C LYS A 248 7.00 -15.48 9.85
N ILE A 249 5.90 -15.39 9.10
CA ILE A 249 4.65 -16.07 9.39
C ILE A 249 4.76 -17.52 8.92
N SER A 250 4.66 -18.44 9.86
CA SER A 250 4.72 -19.89 9.64
C SER A 250 3.37 -20.51 9.27
N LYS A 251 2.25 -19.86 9.63
CA LYS A 251 0.89 -20.35 9.37
C LYS A 251 0.27 -19.69 8.14
N LEU A 252 -0.73 -20.33 7.53
CA LEU A 252 -1.53 -19.74 6.43
C LEU A 252 -2.78 -18.99 6.93
N ARG A 253 -2.98 -18.96 8.25
CA ARG A 253 -4.02 -18.18 8.92
C ARG A 253 -3.44 -17.56 10.17
N VAL A 254 -3.71 -16.28 10.36
CA VAL A 254 -3.25 -15.50 11.52
C VAL A 254 -4.33 -14.53 11.97
N LYS A 255 -4.13 -13.92 13.12
CA LYS A 255 -4.87 -12.72 13.51
C LYS A 255 -4.03 -11.49 13.19
N MET A 256 -4.64 -10.46 12.61
CA MET A 256 -3.99 -9.19 12.29
C MET A 256 -4.42 -8.10 13.26
N ILE A 257 -3.45 -7.33 13.72
CA ILE A 257 -3.64 -6.04 14.39
C ILE A 257 -3.15 -4.97 13.42
N ILE A 258 -4.02 -4.02 13.09
CA ILE A 258 -3.84 -3.01 12.04
C ILE A 258 -4.07 -1.64 12.66
N LEU A 259 -3.02 -0.84 12.83
CA LEU A 259 -3.09 0.43 13.57
C LEU A 259 -2.73 1.60 12.65
N PRO A 260 -3.68 2.12 11.86
CA PRO A 260 -3.50 3.37 11.13
C PRO A 260 -3.50 4.55 12.10
N LEU A 261 -3.00 5.70 11.65
CA LEU A 261 -3.20 6.96 12.39
C LEU A 261 -4.68 7.33 12.36
N LEU A 262 -5.21 7.80 13.50
CA LEU A 262 -6.57 8.32 13.62
C LEU A 262 -6.64 9.77 13.11
N ILE A 263 -6.44 9.94 11.81
CA ILE A 263 -6.51 11.25 11.15
C ILE A 263 -7.98 11.61 10.96
N LYS A 264 -8.42 12.74 11.52
CA LYS A 264 -9.77 13.28 11.32
C LYS A 264 -10.04 13.43 9.83
N GLU A 265 -11.13 12.82 9.36
CA GLU A 265 -11.50 12.81 7.94
C GLU A 265 -10.33 12.35 7.04
N GLY A 266 -9.49 11.43 7.51
CA GLY A 266 -8.31 10.99 6.77
C GLY A 266 -8.62 9.97 5.67
N GLY A 267 -7.92 10.06 4.53
CA GLY A 267 -8.03 9.11 3.41
C GLY A 267 -6.98 7.99 3.39
N ALA A 268 -5.81 8.24 3.98
CA ALA A 268 -4.73 7.27 4.07
C ALA A 268 -3.76 7.65 5.20
N SER A 269 -3.09 6.66 5.78
CA SER A 269 -2.02 6.90 6.75
C SER A 269 -0.98 5.78 6.73
N PRO A 270 0.28 6.08 7.13
CA PRO A 270 1.20 5.05 7.57
C PRO A 270 0.57 4.23 8.69
N CYS A 271 0.78 2.92 8.66
CA CYS A 271 0.09 1.99 9.52
C CYS A 271 1.05 0.95 10.09
N ARG A 272 0.84 0.58 11.36
CA ARG A 272 1.53 -0.54 12.00
C ARG A 272 0.73 -1.82 11.75
N PHE A 273 1.36 -2.81 11.11
CA PHE A 273 0.78 -4.12 10.87
C PHE A 273 1.48 -5.17 11.73
N ILE A 274 0.71 -5.92 12.51
CA ILE A 274 1.23 -6.99 13.38
C ILE A 274 0.43 -8.26 13.13
N ALA A 275 1.10 -9.33 12.71
CA ALA A 275 0.51 -10.66 12.69
C ALA A 275 0.69 -11.34 14.04
N VAL A 276 -0.33 -12.05 14.48
CA VAL A 276 -0.36 -12.85 15.70
C VAL A 276 -0.54 -14.31 15.32
N GLU A 277 0.45 -15.13 15.69
CA GLU A 277 0.41 -16.59 15.60
C GLU A 277 0.19 -17.20 16.98
N GLU A 278 -0.80 -18.07 17.11
CA GLU A 278 -1.11 -18.87 18.31
C GLU A 278 -0.90 -20.35 18.03
#